data_AF-A0A966SHY4-F1
#
_entry.id   AF-A0A966SHY4-F1
#
_cell.length_a   1.000
_cell.length_b   1.000
_cell.length_c   1.000
_cell.angle_alpha   90.00
_cell.angle_beta   90.00
_cell.angle_gamma   90.00
#
_symmetry.space_group_name_H-M   'P 1'
#
loop_
_entity.id
_entity.type
_entity.pdbx_description
1 polymer ?
#
loop_
_entity_poly.entity_id
_entity_poly.type
_entity_poly.pdbx_seq_one_letter_code
_entity_poly.pdbx_strand_id
1 'polypeptide(L)'
;MSNVLTQKWLLNRRHVLRGLGATIALPLLDCMSPLRAATETATTKPRRSVFVYIPNGVNVLTWQITQAGRDYELSTPLKSLEKHRANITPISGLHHPNGIGQAHECQKVWLTAAKVSQEGGAFRNTVSADQLMAEVAAPHTRFSSLELSISRGTTTLAWSRDGVPLPAEDNPKTVFTRLFGAEPGGVDVQRRRLGRRHSVLDLVLED
;
A
#
# COMPACT_ATOMS: atom_id res chain seq x y z
N MET A 1 -12.07 -16.71 -72.55
CA MET A 1 -12.70 -17.68 -71.64
C MET A 1 -11.99 -17.58 -70.29
N SER A 2 -12.66 -17.08 -69.26
CA SER A 2 -12.05 -16.87 -67.95
C SER A 2 -12.41 -18.02 -67.03
N ASN A 3 -11.43 -18.87 -66.68
CA ASN A 3 -11.61 -19.91 -65.68
C ASN A 3 -11.47 -19.29 -64.28
N VAL A 4 -12.56 -19.28 -63.51
CA VAL A 4 -12.51 -18.89 -62.09
C VAL A 4 -12.33 -20.15 -61.25
N LEU A 5 -11.17 -20.27 -60.60
CA LEU A 5 -10.92 -21.30 -59.59
C LEU A 5 -11.37 -20.78 -58.22
N THR A 6 -12.49 -21.28 -57.70
CA THR A 6 -12.88 -21.04 -56.30
C THR A 6 -12.31 -22.13 -55.40
N GLN A 7 -11.42 -21.76 -54.48
CA GLN A 7 -10.97 -22.64 -53.40
C GLN A 7 -12.14 -22.94 -52.45
N LYS A 8 -12.55 -24.21 -52.38
CA LYS A 8 -13.41 -24.69 -51.29
C LYS A 8 -12.54 -24.85 -50.05
N TRP A 9 -12.84 -24.09 -48.99
CA TRP A 9 -12.17 -24.18 -47.69
C TRP A 9 -12.05 -25.65 -47.23
N LEU A 10 -10.85 -26.06 -46.80
CA LEU A 10 -10.53 -27.44 -46.37
C LEU A 10 -11.24 -27.86 -45.07
N LEU A 11 -11.96 -26.95 -44.41
CA LEU A 11 -12.66 -27.20 -43.17
C LEU A 11 -14.17 -27.23 -43.40
N ASN A 12 -14.78 -28.39 -43.24
CA ASN A 12 -16.23 -28.55 -43.29
C ASN A 12 -16.88 -27.87 -42.06
N ARG A 13 -18.04 -27.22 -42.24
CA ARG A 13 -18.88 -26.65 -41.16
C ARG A 13 -19.02 -27.57 -39.95
N ARG A 14 -19.12 -28.89 -40.16
CA ARG A 14 -19.21 -29.89 -39.08
C ARG A 14 -17.96 -29.94 -38.20
N HIS A 15 -16.77 -29.78 -38.78
CA HIS A 15 -15.51 -29.72 -38.03
C HIS A 15 -15.44 -28.44 -37.19
N VAL A 16 -15.85 -27.31 -37.76
CA VAL A 16 -15.91 -26.03 -37.04
C VAL A 16 -16.87 -26.09 -35.86
N LEU A 17 -18.09 -26.62 -36.06
CA LEU A 17 -19.09 -26.74 -34.99
C LEU A 17 -18.69 -27.73 -33.88
N ARG A 18 -17.95 -28.80 -34.22
CA ARG A 18 -17.40 -29.74 -33.22
C ARG A 18 -16.28 -29.11 -32.39
N GLY A 19 -15.42 -28.28 -33.00
CA GLY A 19 -14.35 -27.56 -32.30
C GLY A 19 -14.89 -26.48 -31.37
N LEU A 20 -15.99 -25.81 -31.75
CA LEU A 20 -16.62 -24.76 -30.93
C LEU A 20 -17.21 -25.29 -29.61
N GLY A 21 -17.63 -26.56 -29.57
CA GLY A 21 -18.11 -27.19 -28.33
C GLY A 21 -17.00 -27.37 -27.29
N ALA A 22 -15.76 -27.61 -27.74
CA ALA A 22 -14.60 -27.73 -26.84
C ALA A 22 -14.20 -26.40 -26.20
N THR A 23 -14.52 -25.25 -26.82
CA THR A 23 -14.23 -23.93 -26.23
C THR A 23 -15.24 -23.53 -25.16
N ILE A 24 -16.45 -24.10 -25.16
CA ILE A 24 -17.46 -23.88 -24.10
C ILE A 24 -17.12 -24.70 -22.85
N ALA A 25 -16.47 -25.86 -23.02
CA ALA A 25 -16.03 -26.71 -21.92
C ALA A 25 -14.74 -26.24 -21.24
N LEU A 26 -14.03 -25.27 -21.82
CA LEU A 26 -12.83 -24.70 -21.20
C LEU A 26 -13.25 -23.68 -20.14
N PRO A 27 -12.84 -23.86 -18.86
CA PRO A 27 -12.99 -22.80 -17.88
C PRO A 27 -12.21 -21.58 -18.38
N LEU A 28 -12.85 -20.41 -18.33
CA LEU A 28 -12.18 -19.14 -18.58
C LEU A 28 -11.01 -19.03 -17.61
N LEU A 29 -9.79 -19.10 -18.15
CA LEU A 29 -8.58 -18.85 -17.38
C LEU A 29 -8.48 -17.36 -17.11
N ASP A 30 -8.06 -16.96 -15.90
CA ASP A 30 -7.93 -15.53 -15.52
C ASP A 30 -7.05 -14.73 -16.50
N CYS A 31 -6.13 -15.37 -17.21
CA CYS A 31 -5.28 -14.75 -18.23
C CYS A 31 -6.04 -14.34 -19.52
N MET A 32 -7.26 -14.84 -19.71
CA MET A 32 -8.11 -14.56 -20.88
C MET A 32 -9.12 -13.43 -20.61
N SER A 33 -9.15 -12.86 -19.40
CA SER A 33 -9.91 -11.65 -19.12
C SER A 33 -9.15 -10.42 -19.65
N PRO A 34 -9.71 -9.68 -20.64
CA PRO A 34 -9.10 -8.42 -21.07
C PRO A 34 -8.96 -7.47 -19.89
N LEU A 35 -7.80 -6.80 -19.75
CA LEU A 35 -7.52 -5.85 -18.66
C LEU A 35 -8.59 -4.75 -18.51
N ARG A 36 -9.38 -4.51 -19.55
CA ARG A 36 -10.47 -3.52 -19.61
C ARG A 36 -11.88 -4.10 -19.57
N ALA A 37 -12.03 -5.43 -19.62
CA ALA A 37 -13.33 -6.11 -19.55
C ALA A 37 -13.62 -6.69 -18.16
N ALA A 38 -12.84 -6.30 -17.14
CA ALA A 38 -13.24 -6.48 -15.76
C ALA A 38 -14.58 -5.76 -15.55
N THR A 39 -15.64 -6.56 -15.49
CA THR A 39 -17.03 -6.20 -15.24
C THR A 39 -17.18 -5.09 -14.22
N GLU A 40 -18.15 -4.20 -14.44
CA GLU A 40 -18.57 -3.04 -13.63
C GLU A 40 -18.77 -3.27 -12.12
N THR A 41 -18.73 -4.51 -11.64
CA THR A 41 -18.32 -4.82 -10.26
C THR A 41 -16.82 -4.61 -10.07
N ALA A 42 -16.30 -3.43 -10.46
CA ALA A 42 -15.02 -2.97 -9.99
C ALA A 42 -15.21 -2.64 -8.51
N THR A 43 -15.10 -3.65 -7.63
CA THR A 43 -14.80 -3.42 -6.21
C THR A 43 -13.71 -2.38 -6.18
N THR A 44 -14.05 -1.18 -5.70
CA THR A 44 -13.16 -0.01 -5.73
C THR A 44 -11.82 -0.45 -5.17
N LYS A 45 -10.78 -0.46 -6.01
CA LYS A 45 -9.46 -0.94 -5.57
C LYS A 45 -9.08 -0.14 -4.32
N PRO A 46 -8.71 -0.80 -3.21
CA PRO A 46 -8.44 -0.09 -1.97
C PRO A 46 -7.32 0.92 -2.19
N ARG A 47 -7.58 2.16 -1.79
CA ARG A 47 -6.58 3.24 -1.78
C ARG A 47 -5.53 2.91 -0.74
N ARG A 48 -4.26 3.18 -1.06
CA ARG A 48 -3.11 2.92 -0.17
C ARG A 48 -2.30 4.20 -0.06
N SER A 49 -1.78 4.45 1.13
CA SER A 49 -0.82 5.51 1.42
C SER A 49 0.51 4.92 1.84
N VAL A 50 1.59 5.63 1.53
CA VAL A 50 2.94 5.28 1.98
C VAL A 50 3.54 6.54 2.59
N PHE A 51 4.05 6.42 3.80
CA PHE A 51 4.75 7.48 4.50
C PHE A 51 6.23 7.14 4.54
N VAL A 52 7.06 7.99 3.93
CA VAL A 52 8.51 7.82 3.90
C VAL A 52 9.14 8.99 4.63
N TYR A 53 9.89 8.69 5.69
CA TYR A 53 10.58 9.69 6.48
C TYR A 53 12.07 9.73 6.12
N ILE A 54 12.59 10.93 5.91
CA ILE A 54 14.02 11.18 5.73
C ILE A 54 14.51 11.82 7.03
N PRO A 55 15.36 11.12 7.82
CA PRO A 55 15.78 11.59 9.12
C PRO A 55 16.80 12.73 9.03
N ASN A 56 17.32 13.13 10.20
CA ASN A 56 18.38 14.12 10.34
C ASN A 56 19.56 13.84 9.40
N GLY A 57 20.26 14.91 8.99
CA GLY A 57 21.46 14.82 8.13
C GLY A 57 21.26 15.34 6.71
N VAL A 58 20.10 15.91 6.39
CA VAL A 58 19.86 16.62 5.13
C VAL A 58 19.85 18.14 5.34
N ASN A 59 20.32 18.89 4.34
CA ASN A 59 20.11 20.33 4.30
C ASN A 59 18.65 20.61 3.87
N VAL A 60 17.75 20.82 4.83
CA VAL A 60 16.32 21.01 4.56
C VAL A 60 16.03 22.18 3.59
N LEU A 61 16.88 23.21 3.53
CA LEU A 61 16.69 24.34 2.63
C LEU A 61 16.81 23.93 1.15
N THR A 62 17.60 22.90 0.83
CA THR A 62 17.73 22.40 -0.56
C THR A 62 16.57 21.51 -0.99
N TRP A 63 15.66 21.15 -0.09
CA TRP A 63 14.47 20.35 -0.38
C TRP A 63 13.22 21.21 -0.59
N GLN A 64 13.30 22.50 -0.30
CA GLN A 64 12.16 23.40 -0.44
C GLN A 64 11.89 23.74 -1.89
N ILE A 65 10.61 23.71 -2.25
CA ILE A 65 10.09 24.29 -3.48
C ILE A 65 9.65 25.72 -3.18
N THR A 66 10.29 26.69 -3.83
CA THR A 66 10.10 28.13 -3.55
C THR A 66 8.99 28.77 -4.39
N GLN A 67 8.65 28.18 -5.52
CA GLN A 67 7.61 28.67 -6.43
C GLN A 67 6.34 27.84 -6.30
N ALA A 68 5.21 28.51 -6.08
CA ALA A 68 3.89 27.88 -6.06
C ALA A 68 3.32 27.73 -7.48
N GLY A 69 2.35 26.82 -7.63
CA GLY A 69 1.61 26.60 -8.86
C GLY A 69 2.12 25.42 -9.67
N ARG A 70 1.44 25.11 -10.79
CA ARG A 70 1.72 23.93 -11.62
C ARG A 70 3.08 23.98 -12.31
N ASP A 71 3.74 25.14 -12.34
CA ASP A 71 5.02 25.39 -13.00
C ASP A 71 6.21 25.41 -12.02
N TYR A 72 6.05 24.82 -10.82
CA TYR A 72 7.14 24.65 -9.86
C TYR A 72 8.33 23.88 -10.42
N GLU A 73 9.54 24.19 -9.96
CA GLU A 73 10.75 23.44 -10.27
C GLU A 73 11.12 22.53 -9.11
N LEU A 74 11.37 21.24 -9.39
CA LEU A 74 11.89 20.33 -8.36
C LEU A 74 13.30 20.74 -7.97
N SER A 75 13.56 20.80 -6.67
CA SER A 75 14.88 21.12 -6.16
C SER A 75 15.91 20.02 -6.49
N THR A 76 17.20 20.33 -6.37
CA THR A 76 18.29 19.41 -6.75
C THR A 76 18.14 17.98 -6.20
N PRO A 77 17.82 17.76 -4.89
CA PRO A 77 17.61 16.42 -4.36
C PRO A 77 16.42 15.67 -4.98
N LEU A 78 15.41 16.41 -5.46
CA LEU A 78 14.18 15.87 -6.04
C LEU A 78 14.23 15.75 -7.57
N LYS A 79 15.32 16.18 -8.21
CA LYS A 79 15.45 16.24 -9.69
C LYS A 79 15.22 14.89 -10.39
N SER A 80 15.51 13.77 -9.72
CA SER A 80 15.25 12.42 -10.24
C SER A 80 13.75 12.10 -10.43
N LEU A 81 12.88 12.87 -9.78
CA LEU A 81 11.43 12.74 -9.84
C LEU A 81 10.77 13.57 -10.96
N GLU A 82 11.54 14.33 -11.74
CA GLU A 82 11.03 15.22 -12.79
C GLU A 82 10.12 14.48 -13.79
N LYS A 83 10.49 13.26 -14.18
CA LYS A 83 9.68 12.38 -15.04
C LYS A 83 8.30 12.03 -14.47
N HIS A 84 8.08 12.26 -13.18
CA HIS A 84 6.83 11.97 -12.47
C HIS A 84 6.14 13.24 -11.96
N ARG A 85 6.57 14.43 -12.39
CA ARG A 85 6.06 15.73 -11.95
C ARG A 85 4.54 15.87 -12.03
N ALA A 86 3.91 15.30 -13.07
CA ALA A 86 2.45 15.32 -13.23
C ALA A 86 1.69 14.55 -12.13
N ASN A 87 2.37 13.70 -11.35
CA ASN A 87 1.80 12.87 -10.29
C ASN A 87 2.25 13.29 -8.89
N ILE A 88 2.96 14.43 -8.76
CA ILE A 88 3.53 14.89 -7.50
C ILE A 88 2.99 16.29 -7.20
N THR A 89 2.70 16.56 -5.93
CA THR A 89 2.34 17.89 -5.46
C THR A 89 3.21 18.19 -4.24
N PRO A 90 4.34 18.90 -4.42
CA PRO A 90 5.19 19.28 -3.30
C PRO A 90 4.50 20.31 -2.41
N ILE A 91 4.71 20.20 -1.10
CA ILE A 91 4.21 21.18 -0.14
C ILE A 91 5.40 21.63 0.73
N SER A 92 5.75 22.91 0.62
CA SER A 92 6.80 23.55 1.43
C SER A 92 6.20 24.35 2.58
N GLY A 93 7.01 24.60 3.62
CA GLY A 93 6.63 25.49 4.73
C GLY A 93 5.82 24.84 5.86
N LEU A 94 5.54 23.53 5.77
CA LEU A 94 4.92 22.79 6.85
C LEU A 94 5.93 22.49 7.96
N HIS A 95 5.52 22.68 9.20
CA HIS A 95 6.27 22.29 10.39
C HIS A 95 5.31 21.95 11.52
N HIS A 96 5.77 21.16 12.49
CA HIS A 96 5.02 20.92 13.73
C HIS A 96 5.35 22.03 14.74
N PRO A 97 4.36 22.81 15.20
CA PRO A 97 4.61 23.83 16.24
C PRO A 97 5.21 23.23 17.52
N ASN A 98 4.78 22.01 17.88
CA ASN A 98 5.28 21.27 19.04
C ASN A 98 6.65 20.59 18.83
N GLY A 99 7.16 20.57 17.58
CA GLY A 99 8.43 19.95 17.23
C GLY A 99 9.62 20.92 17.28
N ILE A 100 9.39 22.21 17.49
CA ILE A 100 10.46 23.22 17.53
C ILE A 100 11.36 22.94 18.74
N GLY A 101 12.67 22.85 18.49
CA GLY A 101 13.68 22.52 19.49
C GLY A 101 13.91 21.01 19.72
N GLN A 102 13.16 20.12 19.06
CA GLN A 102 13.24 18.65 19.25
C GLN A 102 14.23 17.99 18.28
N ALA A 103 15.54 18.14 18.45
CA ALA A 103 16.52 17.70 17.43
C ALA A 103 16.55 16.18 17.15
N HIS A 104 16.38 15.32 18.17
CA HIS A 104 16.52 13.86 18.04
C HIS A 104 15.21 13.09 18.13
N GLU A 105 14.10 13.79 18.36
CA GLU A 105 12.78 13.19 18.59
C GLU A 105 11.82 13.43 17.41
N CYS A 106 12.25 14.16 16.37
CA CYS A 106 11.46 14.48 15.17
C CYS A 106 10.75 13.26 14.56
N GLN A 107 11.44 12.12 14.45
CA GLN A 107 10.87 10.90 13.87
C GLN A 107 9.66 10.38 14.66
N LYS A 108 9.65 10.56 15.99
CA LYS A 108 8.59 10.06 16.86
C LYS A 108 7.34 10.94 16.82
N VAL A 109 7.48 12.19 16.40
CA VAL A 109 6.39 13.17 16.36
C VAL A 109 5.93 13.51 14.94
N TRP A 110 6.62 13.04 13.91
CA TRP A 110 6.35 13.41 12.52
C TRP A 110 4.92 13.10 12.05
N LEU A 111 4.40 11.91 12.38
CA LEU A 111 3.02 11.54 12.01
C LEU A 111 1.99 11.84 13.10
N THR A 112 2.40 12.26 14.30
CA THR A 112 1.50 12.46 15.44
C THR A 112 1.32 13.92 15.84
N ALA A 113 2.28 14.79 15.47
CA ALA A 113 2.40 16.17 15.94
C ALA A 113 2.39 16.33 17.48
N ALA A 114 2.66 15.24 18.22
CA ALA A 114 2.56 15.22 19.67
C ALA A 114 3.56 16.17 20.32
N LYS A 115 3.16 16.75 21.45
CA LYS A 115 4.05 17.55 22.29
C LYS A 115 4.84 16.61 23.22
N VAL A 116 6.11 16.42 22.89
CA VAL A 116 7.04 15.65 23.72
C VAL A 116 7.72 16.59 24.71
N SER A 117 7.72 16.24 26.01
CA SER A 117 8.43 17.02 27.02
C SER A 117 9.95 16.90 26.84
N GLN A 118 10.68 18.00 26.96
CA GLN A 118 12.16 17.99 27.03
C GLN A 118 12.70 18.07 28.46
N GLU A 119 11.84 18.33 29.44
CA GLU A 119 12.21 18.57 30.84
C GLU A 119 12.42 17.26 31.63
N GLY A 120 12.51 16.12 30.93
CA GLY A 120 12.44 14.79 31.53
C GLY A 120 11.00 14.38 31.87
N GLY A 121 10.79 13.08 32.10
CA GLY A 121 9.49 12.49 32.40
C GLY A 121 9.06 11.39 31.41
N ALA A 122 7.86 10.84 31.63
CA ALA A 122 7.33 9.79 30.76
C ALA A 122 7.07 10.33 29.35
N PHE A 123 7.60 9.64 28.34
CA PHE A 123 7.32 9.94 26.94
C PHE A 123 5.84 9.65 26.65
N ARG A 124 5.11 10.65 26.15
CA ARG A 124 3.70 10.52 25.77
C ARG A 124 3.54 10.89 24.31
N ASN A 125 2.80 10.06 23.58
CA ASN A 125 2.46 10.29 22.18
C ASN A 125 0.95 10.23 21.97
N THR A 126 0.52 10.36 20.72
CA THR A 126 -0.88 10.18 20.30
C THR A 126 -0.93 9.36 19.01
N VAL A 127 -2.14 9.09 18.54
CA VAL A 127 -2.38 8.41 17.27
C VAL A 127 -1.63 9.07 16.12
N SER A 128 -0.99 8.26 15.29
CA SER A 128 -0.33 8.75 14.07
C SER A 128 -1.30 8.80 12.89
N ALA A 129 -1.02 9.71 11.94
CA ALA A 129 -1.86 9.93 10.77
C ALA A 129 -2.03 8.67 9.89
N ASP A 130 -0.99 7.86 9.77
CA ASP A 130 -1.05 6.57 9.07
C ASP A 130 -1.99 5.57 9.74
N GLN A 131 -2.07 5.56 11.07
CA GLN A 131 -2.96 4.68 11.82
C GLN A 131 -4.43 5.14 11.76
N LEU A 132 -4.67 6.45 11.76
CA LEU A 132 -6.00 6.99 11.46
C LEU A 132 -6.46 6.60 10.04
N MET A 133 -5.55 6.61 9.06
CA MET A 133 -5.86 6.13 7.71
C MET A 133 -6.07 4.61 7.67
N ALA A 134 -5.31 3.85 8.45
CA ALA A 134 -5.43 2.40 8.55
C ALA A 134 -6.80 1.99 9.09
N GLU A 135 -7.37 2.70 10.07
CA GLU A 135 -8.72 2.42 10.58
C GLU A 135 -9.80 2.46 9.47
N VAL A 136 -9.65 3.36 8.50
CA VAL A 136 -10.58 3.48 7.36
C VAL A 136 -10.27 2.46 6.26
N ALA A 137 -8.99 2.20 5.99
CA ALA A 137 -8.57 1.32 4.90
C ALA A 137 -8.63 -0.18 5.27
N ALA A 138 -8.51 -0.52 6.55
CA ALA A 138 -8.38 -1.88 7.05
C ALA A 138 -9.49 -2.85 6.58
N PRO A 139 -10.78 -2.48 6.53
CA PRO A 139 -11.84 -3.37 6.03
C PRO A 139 -11.65 -3.77 4.57
N HIS A 140 -10.85 -3.01 3.81
CA HIS A 140 -10.66 -3.20 2.37
C HIS A 140 -9.28 -3.77 2.01
N THR A 141 -8.39 -4.00 2.98
CA THR A 141 -7.03 -4.50 2.74
C THR A 141 -6.72 -5.71 3.61
N ARG A 142 -5.93 -6.67 3.08
CA ARG A 142 -5.48 -7.85 3.85
C ARG A 142 -4.70 -7.49 5.11
N PHE A 143 -3.93 -6.40 5.04
CA PHE A 143 -3.20 -5.82 6.16
C PHE A 143 -3.72 -4.41 6.38
N SER A 144 -4.10 -4.08 7.61
CA SER A 144 -4.53 -2.74 8.02
C SER A 144 -3.39 -1.72 7.84
N SER A 145 -2.18 -2.12 8.23
CA SER A 145 -0.97 -1.32 8.17
C SER A 145 0.26 -2.22 8.02
N LEU A 146 1.37 -1.61 7.57
CA LEU A 146 2.69 -2.24 7.45
C LEU A 146 3.74 -1.25 7.94
N GLU A 147 4.19 -1.46 9.17
CA GLU A 147 5.25 -0.68 9.80
C GLU A 147 6.60 -1.23 9.36
N LEU A 148 7.37 -0.41 8.65
CA LEU A 148 8.65 -0.78 8.07
C LEU A 148 9.75 0.13 8.61
N SER A 149 10.93 -0.42 8.83
CA SER A 149 12.11 0.36 9.19
C SER A 149 13.31 -0.06 8.36
N ILE A 150 14.32 0.82 8.32
CA ILE A 150 15.63 0.55 7.72
C ILE A 150 16.69 0.26 8.80
N SER A 151 16.32 0.35 10.08
CA SER A 151 17.18 0.15 11.23
C SER A 151 16.59 -0.94 12.10
N ARG A 152 17.46 -1.82 12.61
CA ARG A 152 17.13 -3.06 13.31
C ARG A 152 16.13 -2.91 14.46
N GLY A 153 14.84 -2.96 14.14
CA GLY A 153 13.71 -3.12 15.06
C GLY A 153 13.45 -2.02 16.09
N THR A 154 14.26 -0.97 16.20
CA THR A 154 14.14 0.04 17.29
C THR A 154 13.49 1.35 16.88
N THR A 155 13.29 1.59 15.58
CA THR A 155 12.71 2.84 15.08
C THR A 155 11.38 2.60 14.39
N THR A 156 10.35 3.29 14.84
CA THR A 156 9.01 3.28 14.24
C THR A 156 8.53 4.70 14.02
N LEU A 157 7.68 4.87 13.01
CA LEU A 157 6.97 6.11 12.71
C LEU A 157 5.50 6.04 13.13
N ALA A 158 5.01 4.85 13.46
CA ALA A 158 3.61 4.56 13.67
C ALA A 158 3.27 4.41 15.15
N TRP A 159 2.15 5.02 15.57
CA TRP A 159 1.74 5.13 16.96
C TRP A 159 0.24 4.83 17.08
N SER A 160 -0.11 3.95 18.01
CA SER A 160 -1.50 3.59 18.28
C SER A 160 -2.30 4.76 18.85
N ARG A 161 -3.63 4.58 18.96
CA ARG A 161 -4.53 5.56 19.57
C ARG A 161 -4.13 5.98 20.97
N ASP A 162 -3.54 5.05 21.73
CA ASP A 162 -3.06 5.27 23.09
C ASP A 162 -1.64 5.84 23.15
N GLY A 163 -1.04 6.17 22.00
CA GLY A 163 0.33 6.70 21.92
C GLY A 163 1.40 5.64 22.16
N VAL A 164 1.10 4.36 21.90
CA VAL A 164 2.05 3.25 22.01
C VAL A 164 2.78 3.05 20.67
N PRO A 165 4.12 2.93 20.64
CA PRO A 165 4.86 2.72 19.42
C PRO A 165 4.54 1.34 18.83
N LEU A 166 4.22 1.30 17.54
CA LEU A 166 3.99 0.05 16.83
C LEU A 166 5.31 -0.55 16.32
N PRO A 167 5.57 -1.85 16.50
CA PRO A 167 6.83 -2.47 16.10
C PRO A 167 6.97 -2.45 14.58
N ALA A 168 8.11 -1.94 14.11
CA ALA A 168 8.45 -1.92 12.68
C ALA A 168 9.31 -3.13 12.30
N GLU A 169 9.01 -3.71 11.14
CA GLU A 169 9.79 -4.81 10.57
C GLU A 169 10.91 -4.26 9.67
N ASP A 170 12.15 -4.66 9.94
CA ASP A 170 13.33 -4.23 9.20
C ASP A 170 13.81 -5.30 8.20
N ASN A 171 13.37 -6.55 8.33
CA ASN A 171 13.83 -7.64 7.48
C ASN A 171 12.95 -7.80 6.23
N PRO A 172 13.47 -7.49 5.01
CA PRO A 172 12.68 -7.58 3.79
C PRO A 172 12.18 -9.00 3.49
N LYS A 173 12.92 -10.04 3.92
CA LYS A 173 12.50 -11.43 3.75
C LYS A 173 11.26 -11.73 4.58
N THR A 174 11.20 -11.21 5.82
CA THR A 174 10.02 -11.36 6.69
C THR A 174 8.82 -10.63 6.10
N VAL A 175 9.01 -9.39 5.64
CA VAL A 175 7.96 -8.60 4.98
C VAL A 175 7.45 -9.31 3.73
N PHE A 176 8.34 -9.77 2.85
CA PHE A 176 7.98 -10.48 1.63
C PHE A 176 7.23 -11.77 1.93
N THR A 177 7.71 -12.56 2.89
CA THR A 177 7.04 -13.81 3.29
C THR A 177 5.67 -13.54 3.90
N ARG A 178 5.52 -12.45 4.67
CA ARG A 178 4.21 -12.04 5.21
C ARG A 178 3.24 -11.62 4.10
N LEU A 179 3.72 -10.88 3.10
CA LEU A 179 2.91 -10.37 1.98
C LEU A 179 2.55 -11.45 0.96
N PHE A 180 3.52 -12.28 0.58
CA PHE A 180 3.43 -13.18 -0.58
C PHE A 180 3.72 -14.65 -0.25
N GLY A 181 4.26 -14.95 0.93
CA GLY A 181 4.56 -16.32 1.32
C GLY A 181 3.29 -17.15 1.51
N ALA A 182 3.39 -18.43 1.15
CA ALA A 182 2.40 -19.42 1.54
C ALA A 182 2.50 -19.64 3.04
N GLU A 183 1.39 -19.53 3.77
CA GLU A 183 1.40 -19.93 5.19
C GLU A 183 1.68 -21.43 5.29
N PRO A 184 2.56 -21.87 6.20
CA PRO A 184 2.71 -23.29 6.52
C PRO A 184 1.34 -23.87 6.91
N GLY A 185 0.86 -24.86 6.16
CA GLY A 185 -0.48 -25.43 6.32
C GLY A 185 -1.54 -24.95 5.32
N GLY A 186 -1.18 -24.09 4.37
CA GLY A 186 -2.01 -23.76 3.21
C GLY A 186 -3.22 -22.87 3.50
N VAL A 187 -4.17 -22.87 2.56
CA VAL A 187 -5.34 -21.96 2.57
C VAL A 187 -6.23 -22.17 3.80
N ASP A 188 -6.31 -23.39 4.32
CA ASP A 188 -7.16 -23.73 5.46
C ASP A 188 -6.68 -23.11 6.78
N VAL A 189 -5.37 -23.00 6.97
CA VAL A 189 -4.79 -22.32 8.14
C VAL A 189 -5.00 -20.80 8.02
N GLN A 190 -4.86 -20.23 6.81
CA GLN A 190 -5.16 -18.82 6.58
C GLN A 190 -6.62 -18.48 6.87
N ARG A 191 -7.57 -19.29 6.40
CA ARG A 191 -9.00 -19.11 6.68
C ARG A 191 -9.31 -19.19 8.17
N ARG A 192 -8.76 -20.18 8.88
CA ARG A 192 -8.94 -20.30 10.35
C ARG A 192 -8.39 -19.09 11.10
N ARG A 193 -7.23 -18.56 10.69
CA ARG A 193 -6.64 -17.37 11.32
C ARG A 193 -7.46 -16.10 11.06
N LEU A 194 -7.98 -15.93 9.84
CA LEU A 194 -8.88 -14.83 9.51
C LEU A 194 -10.21 -14.94 10.28
N GLY A 195 -10.75 -16.15 10.42
CA GLY A 195 -11.92 -16.41 11.28
C GLY A 195 -11.65 -16.10 12.76
N ARG A 196 -10.46 -16.41 13.28
CA ARG A 196 -10.02 -16.06 14.65
C ARG A 196 -9.76 -14.57 14.89
N ARG A 197 -9.73 -13.75 13.84
CA ARG A 197 -9.66 -12.29 13.98
C ARG A 197 -11.05 -11.64 14.11
N HIS A 198 -12.14 -12.40 13.95
CA HIS A 198 -13.41 -12.02 14.57
C HIS A 198 -13.25 -12.08 16.09
N SER A 199 -13.88 -11.14 16.76
CA SER A 199 -13.56 -10.66 18.10
C SER A 199 -13.43 -11.77 19.14
N VAL A 200 -12.47 -11.65 20.06
CA VAL A 200 -12.42 -12.48 21.28
C VAL A 200 -13.72 -12.33 22.10
N LEU A 201 -14.43 -11.22 21.94
CA LEU A 201 -15.75 -10.99 22.56
C LEU A 201 -16.86 -11.85 21.93
N ASP A 202 -16.77 -12.21 20.64
CA ASP A 202 -17.75 -13.10 20.00
C ASP A 202 -17.64 -14.51 20.58
N LEU A 203 -16.43 -14.92 20.98
CA LEU A 203 -16.14 -16.20 21.64
C LEU A 203 -16.70 -16.30 23.06
N VAL A 204 -16.94 -15.16 23.73
CA VAL A 204 -17.53 -15.09 25.08
C VAL A 204 -19.06 -14.95 25.00
N LEU A 205 -19.61 -14.52 23.86
CA LEU A 205 -21.05 -14.42 23.64
C LEU A 205 -21.68 -15.76 23.21
N GLU A 206 -20.87 -16.77 22.90
CA GLU A 206 -21.31 -18.14 22.57
C GLU A 206 -21.29 -19.11 23.78
N ASP A 207 -20.86 -18.64 24.97
CA ASP A 207 -20.97 -19.35 26.27
C ASP A 207 -22.14 -18.81 27.10
#